data_AF-A0A346NMA2-F1
#
_entry.id   AF-A0A346NMA2-F1
#
_cell.length_a   1.000
_cell.length_b   1.000
_cell.length_c   1.000
_cell.angle_alpha   90.00
_cell.angle_beta   90.00
_cell.angle_gamma   90.00
#
_symmetry.space_group_name_H-M   'P 1'
#
loop_
_entity.id
_entity.type
_entity.pdbx_description
1 polymer ?
#
loop_
_entity_poly.entity_id
_entity_poly.type
_entity_poly.pdbx_seq_one_letter_code
_entity_poly.pdbx_strand_id
1 'polypeptide(L)' 'MSSERLSFAKRPLLIRSAEALFTAYEILEEYDEDGIREFLEGDITVAAVSVVSGIDEPALVDEVVKQASKIQRQEELA' A
#
# COMPACT_ATOMS: atom_id res chain seq x y z
N MET A 1 -15.69 -10.68 -12.56
CA MET A 1 -14.81 -9.91 -11.66
C MET A 1 -15.29 -8.46 -11.69
N SER A 2 -16.12 -8.06 -10.74
CA SER A 2 -16.57 -6.67 -10.64
C SER A 2 -15.35 -5.84 -10.25
N SER A 3 -14.88 -4.96 -11.14
CA SER A 3 -13.97 -3.88 -10.74
C SER A 3 -14.78 -2.97 -9.83
N GLU A 4 -14.78 -3.27 -8.53
CA GLU A 4 -15.34 -2.36 -7.54
C GLU A 4 -14.49 -1.10 -7.57
N ARG A 5 -14.95 -0.12 -8.35
CA ARG A 5 -14.46 1.25 -8.24
C ARG A 5 -14.67 1.66 -6.80
N LEU A 6 -13.57 1.76 -6.05
CA LEU A 6 -13.57 2.27 -4.69
C LEU A 6 -14.42 3.53 -4.65
N SER A 7 -15.42 3.54 -3.76
CA SER A 7 -16.28 4.70 -3.61
C SER A 7 -15.42 5.93 -3.31
N PHE A 8 -15.91 7.13 -3.66
CA PHE A 8 -15.19 8.38 -3.41
C PHE A 8 -14.73 8.52 -1.94
N ALA A 9 -15.49 7.94 -1.00
CA ALA A 9 -15.17 7.90 0.42
C ALA A 9 -14.02 6.94 0.77
N LYS A 10 -13.86 5.82 0.06
CA LYS A 10 -12.82 4.81 0.35
C LYS A 10 -11.45 5.19 -0.21
N ARG A 11 -11.37 6.09 -1.20
CA ARG A 11 -10.09 6.48 -1.81
C ARG A 11 -9.14 7.22 -0.86
N PRO A 12 -9.58 8.22 -0.07
CA PRO A 12 -8.74 8.82 0.96
C PRO A 12 -8.32 7.81 2.05
N LEU A 13 -9.20 6.85 2.37
CA LEU A 13 -8.89 5.81 3.34
C LEU A 13 -7.80 4.87 2.82
N LEU A 14 -7.89 4.43 1.56
CA LEU A 14 -6.86 3.62 0.89
C LEU A 14 -5.49 4.28 0.99
N ILE A 15 -5.39 5.55 0.61
CA ILE A 15 -4.13 6.30 0.61
C ILE A 15 -3.52 6.33 2.01
N ARG A 16 -4.31 6.65 3.04
CA ARG A 16 -3.84 6.72 4.43
C ARG A 16 -3.47 5.35 4.99
N SER A 17 -4.22 4.31 4.63
CA SER A 17 -3.92 2.94 5.03
C SER A 17 -2.61 2.45 4.42
N ALA A 18 -2.37 2.75 3.14
CA ALA A 18 -1.11 2.44 2.47
C ALA A 18 0.07 3.23 3.07
N GLU A 19 -0.11 4.53 3.35
CA GLU A 19 0.90 5.35 4.04
C GLU A 19 1.24 4.81 5.43
N ALA A 20 0.24 4.35 6.18
CA ALA A 20 0.44 3.74 7.49
C ALA A 20 1.25 2.44 7.40
N LEU A 21 0.94 1.57 6.42
CA LEU A 21 1.71 0.34 6.17
C LEU A 21 3.15 0.65 5.77
N PHE A 22 3.36 1.63 4.89
CA PHE A 22 4.69 2.06 4.46
C PHE A 22 5.51 2.61 5.63
N THR A 23 4.89 3.44 6.48
CA THR A 23 5.54 4.01 7.68
C THR A 23 5.84 2.94 8.74
N ALA A 24 5.00 1.91 8.86
CA ALA A 24 5.18 0.84 9.84
C ALA A 24 6.36 -0.08 9.50
N TYR A 25 6.74 -0.16 8.22
CA TYR A 25 7.80 -1.04 7.73
C TYR A 25 8.87 -0.24 7.01
N GLU A 26 9.80 0.34 7.78
CA GLU A 26 10.96 1.10 7.26
C GLU A 26 11.75 0.32 6.18
N ILE A 27 11.81 -1.02 6.29
CA ILE A 27 12.49 -1.90 5.34
C ILE A 27 11.93 -1.82 3.90
N LEU A 28 10.68 -1.36 3.73
CA LEU A 28 10.06 -1.24 2.41
C LEU A 28 10.75 -0.19 1.52
N GLU A 29 11.48 0.76 2.11
CA GLU A 29 12.28 1.75 1.35
C GLU A 29 13.45 1.09 0.60
N GLU A 30 13.93 -0.06 1.09
CA GLU A 30 15.06 -0.80 0.51
C GLU A 30 14.64 -1.76 -0.61
N TYR A 31 13.34 -2.00 -0.76
CA TYR A 31 12.80 -2.96 -1.73
C TYR A 31 12.33 -2.29 -3.02
N ASP A 32 12.47 -3.03 -4.11
CA ASP A 32 11.81 -2.70 -5.37
C ASP A 32 10.33 -3.11 -5.33
N GLU A 33 9.58 -2.77 -6.38
CA GLU A 33 8.14 -3.00 -6.40
C GLU A 33 7.76 -4.48 -6.18
N ASP A 34 8.56 -5.42 -6.69
CA ASP A 34 8.30 -6.84 -6.56
C ASP A 34 8.67 -7.35 -5.15
N GLY A 35 9.78 -6.88 -4.58
CA GLY A 35 10.17 -7.17 -3.20
C GLY A 35 9.15 -6.66 -2.17
N ILE A 36 8.55 -5.48 -2.41
CA ILE A 36 7.47 -4.96 -1.55
C ILE A 36 6.25 -5.89 -1.61
N ARG A 37 5.86 -6.35 -2.81
CA ARG A 37 4.72 -7.26 -2.97
C ARG A 37 4.96 -8.58 -2.27
N GLU A 38 6.14 -9.17 -2.44
CA GLU A 38 6.51 -10.44 -1.79
C GLU A 38 6.53 -10.30 -0.26
N PHE A 39 7.10 -9.20 0.26
CA PHE A 39 7.15 -8.96 1.71
C PHE A 39 5.75 -8.82 2.33
N LEU A 40 4.82 -8.17 1.63
CA LEU A 40 3.46 -7.94 2.10
C LEU A 40 2.49 -9.10 1.82
N GLU A 41 2.91 -10.11 1.04
CA GLU A 41 2.07 -11.26 0.72
C GLU A 41 1.81 -12.10 1.98
N GLY A 42 0.54 -12.16 2.40
CA GLY A 42 0.14 -12.88 3.61
C GLY A 42 0.55 -12.19 4.92
N ASP A 43 0.96 -10.93 4.87
CA ASP A 43 1.30 -10.16 6.07
C ASP A 43 0.06 -9.93 6.96
N ILE A 44 0.23 -10.16 8.26
CA ILE A 44 -0.87 -10.04 9.23
C ILE A 44 -1.31 -8.58 9.41
N THR A 45 -0.42 -7.61 9.24
CA THR A 45 -0.75 -6.19 9.37
C THR A 45 -1.59 -5.75 8.17
N VAL A 46 -1.23 -6.18 6.95
CA VAL A 46 -2.05 -5.96 5.75
C VAL A 46 -3.45 -6.55 5.92
N ALA A 47 -3.55 -7.79 6.39
CA ALA A 47 -4.85 -8.42 6.67
C ALA A 47 -5.67 -7.67 7.72
N ALA A 48 -5.05 -7.24 8.82
CA ALA A 48 -5.72 -6.45 9.86
C ALA A 48 -6.23 -5.11 9.33
N VAL A 49 -5.42 -4.40 8.54
CA VAL A 49 -5.82 -3.13 7.92
C VAL A 49 -6.95 -3.34 6.92
N SER A 50 -6.91 -4.41 6.12
CA SER A 50 -7.98 -4.79 5.20
C SER A 50 -9.32 -4.98 5.93
N VAL A 51 -9.32 -5.77 7.01
CA VAL A 51 -10.53 -6.03 7.82
C VAL A 51 -11.11 -4.75 8.41
N VAL A 52 -10.28 -3.88 8.99
CA VAL A 52 -10.75 -2.67 9.67
C VAL A 52 -11.21 -1.59 8.69
N SER A 53 -10.51 -1.45 7.55
CA SER A 53 -10.83 -0.43 6.54
C SER A 53 -11.90 -0.87 5.54
N GLY A 54 -12.14 -2.18 5.41
CA GLY A 54 -12.98 -2.76 4.37
C GLY A 54 -12.43 -2.53 2.96
N ILE A 55 -11.10 -2.49 2.83
CA ILE A 55 -10.35 -2.34 1.58
C ILE A 55 -9.61 -3.64 1.33
N ASP A 56 -9.73 -4.19 0.12
CA ASP A 56 -9.10 -5.45 -0.22
C ASP A 56 -7.57 -5.36 -0.12
N GLU A 57 -6.94 -6.43 0.38
CA GLU A 57 -5.49 -6.52 0.54
C GLU A 57 -4.71 -6.21 -0.75
N PRO A 58 -5.10 -6.73 -1.94
CA PRO A 58 -4.41 -6.38 -3.18
C PRO A 58 -4.43 -4.88 -3.48
N ALA A 59 -5.54 -4.20 -3.18
CA ALA A 59 -5.65 -2.75 -3.39
C ALA A 59 -4.75 -1.97 -2.42
N LEU A 60 -4.63 -2.43 -1.17
CA LEU A 60 -3.69 -1.87 -0.20
C LEU A 60 -2.25 -2.03 -0.68
N VAL A 61 -1.85 -3.24 -1.06
CA VAL A 61 -0.49 -3.55 -1.53
C VAL A 61 -0.15 -2.71 -2.78
N ASP A 62 -1.05 -2.65 -3.76
CA ASP A 62 -0.84 -1.84 -4.96
C ASP A 62 -0.63 -0.35 -4.65
N GLU A 63 -1.38 0.21 -3.69
CA GLU A 63 -1.18 1.61 -3.31
C GLU A 63 0.10 1.78 -2.48
N VAL A 64 0.50 0.82 -1.63
CA VAL A 64 1.80 0.86 -0.92
C VAL A 64 2.95 0.91 -1.90
N VAL A 65 2.97 0.01 -2.89
CA VAL A 65 3.98 0.01 -3.96
C VAL A 65 3.99 1.35 -4.68
N LYS A 66 2.82 1.89 -5.03
CA LYS A 66 2.71 3.19 -5.68
C LYS A 66 3.20 4.36 -4.83
N GLN A 67 3.10 4.29 -3.50
CA GLN A 67 3.68 5.31 -2.62
C GLN A 67 5.21 5.19 -2.59
N ALA A 68 5.75 3.98 -2.48
CA ALA A 68 7.19 3.72 -2.53
C ALA A 68 7.82 4.31 -3.80
N SER A 69 7.26 4.01 -4.98
CA SER A 69 7.76 4.52 -6.27
C SER A 69 7.66 6.05 -6.40
N LYS A 70 6.73 6.71 -5.68
CA LYS A 70 6.66 8.19 -5.67
C LYS A 70 7.78 8.79 -4.83
N ILE A 71 8.08 8.20 -3.67
CA ILE A 71 9.12 8.68 -2.75
C ILE A 71 10.49 8.58 -3.43
N GLN A 72 10.82 7.42 -4.00
CA GLN A 72 12.07 7.22 -4.74
C GLN A 72 12.25 8.25 -5.87
N ARG A 73 11.20 8.54 -6.65
CA ARG A 73 11.25 9.58 -7.69
C ARG A 73 11.43 10.99 -7.16
N GLN A 74 10.94 11.30 -5.96
CA GLN A 74 11.14 12.62 -5.35
C GLN A 74 12.59 12.80 -4.88
N GLU A 75 13.19 11.74 -4.34
CA GLU A 75 14.60 11.75 -3.93
C GLU A 75 15.56 11.88 -5.11
N GLU A 76 15.27 11.23 -6.25
CA GLU A 76 16.06 11.38 -7.49
C GLU A 76 16.04 12.81 -8.07
N LEU A 77 15.04 13.61 -7.72
CA LEU A 77 14.84 14.97 -8.24
C LEU A 77 15.28 16.07 -7.27
N ALA A 78 15.67 15.73 -6.04
CA ALA A 78 16.07 16.66 -4.98
C ALA A 78 17.59 16.87 -4.95
#